data_AF-A0A9Q9J291-F1
#
_entry.id   AF-A0A9Q9J291-F1
#
_cell.length_a   1.000
_cell.length_b   1.000
_cell.length_c   1.000
_cell.angle_alpha   90.00
_cell.angle_beta   90.00
_cell.angle_gamma   90.00
#
_symmetry.space_group_name_H-M   'P 1'
#
loop_
_entity.id
_entity.type
_entity.pdbx_description
1 polymer ?
#
loop_
_entity_poly.entity_id
_entity_poly.type
_entity_poly.pdbx_seq_one_letter_code
_entity_poly.pdbx_strand_id
1 'polypeptide(L)'
;MEDFAGASDIRIDDVKALLAPATPRCLATAHLGGVAIECKLKSLIAVYHRIAEWGESGQRPKDPRQGSPIANPGHGIVQALKMMPDLYKRARIDPKMLEHLAVIVNPKGTMEVDYISLRYSSKEFSAQALSEWKCSFNYVVGWINKNREVI
;
A
#
# COMPACT_ATOMS: atom_id res chain seq x y z
N MET A 1 13.99 12.33 2.69
CA MET A 1 13.23 11.19 2.15
C MET A 1 12.32 11.71 1.06
N GLU A 2 11.97 10.91 0.06
CA GLU A 2 10.93 11.30 -0.91
C GLU A 2 9.60 11.61 -0.19
N ASP A 3 8.79 12.51 -0.74
CA ASP A 3 7.47 12.83 -0.19
C ASP A 3 6.46 11.72 -0.49
N PHE A 4 6.59 10.61 0.22
CA PHE A 4 5.69 9.46 0.06
C PHE A 4 4.27 9.75 0.55
N ALA A 5 4.09 10.68 1.48
CA ALA A 5 2.76 11.06 1.96
C ALA A 5 2.00 11.80 0.86
N GLY A 6 2.58 12.87 0.30
CA GLY A 6 2.02 13.61 -0.82
C GLY A 6 1.86 12.73 -2.07
N ALA A 7 2.84 11.87 -2.37
CA ALA A 7 2.72 10.92 -3.48
C ALA A 7 1.51 9.99 -3.30
N SER A 8 1.31 9.43 -2.10
CA SER A 8 0.14 8.59 -1.80
C SER A 8 -1.17 9.32 -2.04
N ASP A 9 -1.28 10.55 -1.53
CA ASP A 9 -2.51 11.34 -1.63
C ASP A 9 -2.85 11.67 -3.09
N ILE A 10 -1.85 12.10 -3.89
CA ILE A 10 -2.05 12.34 -5.32
C ILE A 10 -2.42 11.06 -6.07
N ARG A 11 -1.78 9.92 -5.77
CA ARG A 11 -2.14 8.64 -6.42
C ARG A 11 -3.56 8.19 -6.07
N ILE A 12 -4.05 8.46 -4.86
CA ILE A 12 -5.45 8.21 -4.48
C ILE A 12 -6.40 9.04 -5.35
N ASP A 13 -6.06 10.29 -5.62
CA ASP A 13 -6.87 11.16 -6.48
C ASP A 13 -6.81 10.73 -7.96
N ASP A 14 -5.66 10.29 -8.45
CA ASP A 14 -5.54 9.69 -9.79
C ASP A 14 -6.43 8.45 -9.93
N VAL A 15 -6.47 7.58 -8.91
CA VAL A 15 -7.37 6.41 -8.90
C VAL A 15 -8.83 6.83 -9.04
N LYS A 16 -9.26 7.88 -8.32
CA LYS A 16 -10.63 8.40 -8.45
C LYS A 16 -10.90 8.92 -9.86
N ALA A 17 -9.96 9.67 -10.44
CA ALA A 17 -10.08 10.24 -11.77
C ALA A 17 -10.16 9.15 -12.85
N LEU A 18 -9.36 8.08 -12.74
CA LEU A 18 -9.34 6.96 -13.70
C LEU A 18 -10.55 6.03 -13.59
N LEU A 19 -11.24 6.04 -12.44
CA LEU A 19 -12.49 5.31 -12.22
C LEU A 19 -13.74 6.06 -12.68
N ALA A 20 -13.66 7.37 -12.91
CA ALA A 20 -14.81 8.21 -13.23
C ALA A 20 -15.42 8.02 -14.64
N PRO A 21 -14.65 7.76 -15.71
CA PRO A 21 -15.20 7.59 -17.05
C PRO A 21 -16.12 6.37 -17.18
N ALA A 22 -17.03 6.39 -18.17
CA ALA A 22 -17.90 5.26 -18.50
C ALA A 22 -17.11 3.99 -18.89
N THR A 23 -15.89 4.15 -19.39
CA THR A 23 -14.93 3.07 -19.64
C THR A 23 -13.65 3.34 -18.85
N PRO A 24 -13.54 2.83 -17.62
CA PRO A 24 -12.38 3.05 -16.77
C PRO A 24 -11.08 2.48 -17.35
N ARG A 25 -9.94 3.08 -16.99
CA ARG A 25 -8.59 2.62 -17.38
C ARG A 25 -8.06 1.64 -16.35
N CYS A 26 -8.58 0.41 -16.35
CA CYS A 26 -8.45 -0.55 -15.24
C CYS A 26 -6.99 -0.82 -14.83
N LEU A 27 -6.10 -1.08 -15.80
CA LEU A 27 -4.68 -1.34 -15.52
C LEU A 27 -4.01 -0.16 -14.82
N ALA A 28 -4.20 1.05 -15.34
CA ALA A 28 -3.64 2.26 -14.77
C ALA A 28 -4.21 2.53 -13.37
N THR A 29 -5.51 2.33 -13.19
CA THR A 29 -6.18 2.45 -11.89
C THR A 29 -5.54 1.52 -10.86
N ALA A 30 -5.39 0.23 -11.18
CA ALA A 30 -4.86 -0.72 -10.21
C ALA A 30 -3.37 -0.58 -9.94
N HIS A 31 -2.60 -0.23 -10.98
CA HIS A 31 -1.19 0.11 -10.81
C HIS A 31 -1.02 1.30 -9.86
N LEU A 32 -1.69 2.43 -10.14
CA LEU A 32 -1.57 3.63 -9.32
C LEU A 32 -2.16 3.44 -7.92
N GLY A 33 -3.21 2.64 -7.77
CA GLY A 33 -3.74 2.31 -6.44
C GLY A 33 -2.79 1.46 -5.62
N GLY A 34 -2.10 0.49 -6.23
CA GLY A 34 -1.03 -0.24 -5.54
C GLY A 34 0.12 0.68 -5.12
N VAL A 35 0.56 1.58 -6.01
CA VAL A 35 1.57 2.60 -5.69
C VAL A 35 1.09 3.53 -4.57
N ALA A 36 -0.19 3.92 -4.56
CA ALA A 36 -0.76 4.75 -3.49
C ALA A 36 -0.61 4.09 -2.11
N ILE A 37 -0.93 2.79 -2.01
CA ILE A 37 -0.78 2.02 -0.77
C ILE A 37 0.70 1.83 -0.41
N GLU A 38 1.56 1.54 -1.37
CA GLU A 38 3.02 1.42 -1.16
C GLU A 38 3.59 2.71 -0.56
N CYS A 39 3.34 3.86 -1.21
CA CYS A 39 3.77 5.17 -0.72
C CYS A 39 3.17 5.47 0.65
N LYS A 40 1.90 5.12 0.88
CA LYS A 40 1.29 5.31 2.21
C LYS A 40 2.07 4.57 3.27
N LEU A 41 2.32 3.29 3.10
CA LEU A 41 3.05 2.47 4.06
C LEU A 41 4.48 2.96 4.26
N LYS A 42 5.17 3.40 3.20
CA LYS A 42 6.52 4.02 3.31
C LYS A 42 6.51 5.26 4.19
N SER A 43 5.54 6.16 4.00
CA SER A 43 5.39 7.36 4.84
C SER A 43 5.15 6.98 6.32
N LEU A 44 4.35 5.94 6.55
CA LEU A 44 4.02 5.48 7.89
C LEU A 44 5.21 4.81 8.57
N ILE A 45 6.08 4.10 7.83
CA ILE A 45 7.33 3.55 8.37
C ILE A 45 8.22 4.66 8.90
N ALA A 46 8.34 5.77 8.17
CA ALA A 46 9.16 6.90 8.59
C ALA A 46 8.67 7.49 9.92
N VAL A 47 7.35 7.69 10.04
CA VAL A 47 6.70 8.13 11.29
C VAL A 47 6.88 7.10 12.40
N TYR A 48 6.55 5.83 12.13
CA TYR A 48 6.57 4.74 13.08
C TYR A 48 7.94 4.59 13.73
N HIS A 49 9.00 4.58 12.92
CA HIS A 49 10.39 4.41 13.38
C HIS A 49 11.08 5.72 13.76
N ARG A 50 10.45 6.87 13.53
CA ARG A 50 10.99 8.21 13.77
C ARG A 50 12.33 8.44 13.04
N ILE A 51 12.33 8.21 11.74
CA ILE A 51 13.48 8.44 10.85
C ILE A 51 13.15 9.55 9.84
N ALA A 52 14.15 10.34 9.46
CA ALA A 52 14.03 11.36 8.42
C ALA A 52 14.51 10.85 7.04
N GLU A 53 15.41 9.87 7.03
CA GLU A 53 15.96 9.23 5.83
C GLU A 53 16.06 7.71 5.97
N TRP A 54 16.06 7.00 4.84
CA TRP A 54 16.32 5.57 4.83
C TRP A 54 17.76 5.28 5.26
N GLY A 55 17.94 4.23 6.06
CA GLY A 55 19.24 3.85 6.62
C GLY A 55 19.54 4.47 7.99
N GLU A 56 18.77 5.47 8.43
CA GLU A 56 18.85 5.96 9.80
C GLU A 56 18.43 4.88 10.81
N SER A 57 19.01 4.96 12.01
CA SER A 57 18.66 4.07 13.10
C SER A 57 17.28 4.40 13.64
N GLY A 58 16.42 3.39 13.82
CA GLY A 58 15.08 3.58 14.38
C GLY A 58 15.14 4.16 15.80
N GLN A 59 14.34 5.19 16.07
CA GLN A 59 14.30 5.91 17.36
C GLN A 59 13.01 5.63 18.15
N ARG A 60 12.12 4.76 17.65
CA ARG A 60 10.88 4.37 18.36
C ARG A 60 11.24 3.61 19.65
N PRO A 61 10.87 4.10 20.84
CA PRO A 61 11.17 3.41 22.09
C PRO A 61 10.45 2.06 22.16
N LYS A 62 11.14 1.04 22.68
CA LYS A 62 10.61 -0.33 22.88
C LYS A 62 10.25 -1.05 21.57
N ASP A 63 10.65 -0.51 20.41
CA ASP A 63 10.54 -1.22 19.15
C ASP A 63 11.70 -2.22 19.00
N PRO A 64 11.47 -3.43 18.47
CA PRO A 64 12.54 -4.39 18.21
C PRO A 64 13.65 -3.87 17.29
N ARG A 65 13.40 -2.84 16.49
CA ARG A 65 14.36 -2.22 15.58
C ARG A 65 14.96 -0.93 16.13
N GLN A 66 14.70 -0.59 17.40
CA GLN A 66 15.33 0.56 18.04
C GLN A 66 16.86 0.44 17.96
N GLY A 67 17.53 1.51 17.50
CA GLY A 67 18.97 1.55 17.31
C GLY A 67 19.50 0.79 16.09
N SER A 68 18.62 0.19 15.26
CA SER A 68 18.99 -0.51 14.03
C SER A 68 18.62 0.31 12.78
N PRO A 69 19.43 0.28 11.71
CA PRO A 69 19.11 0.94 10.44
C PRO A 69 17.78 0.47 9.84
N ILE A 70 16.95 1.42 9.40
CA ILE A 70 15.68 1.13 8.74
C ILE A 70 15.84 1.24 7.22
N ALA A 71 15.87 0.10 6.52
CA ALA A 71 15.97 0.04 5.07
C ALA A 71 14.65 0.37 4.36
N ASN A 72 14.74 0.87 3.13
CA ASN A 72 13.57 1.07 2.25
C ASN A 72 12.97 -0.31 1.86
N PRO A 73 11.65 -0.53 2.02
CA PRO A 73 11.00 -1.80 1.68
C PRO A 73 10.85 -2.06 0.16
N GLY A 74 11.28 -1.13 -0.71
CA GLY A 74 11.05 -1.23 -2.15
C GLY A 74 9.55 -1.24 -2.47
N HIS A 75 9.12 -2.14 -3.36
CA HIS A 75 7.71 -2.31 -3.75
C HIS A 75 6.94 -3.32 -2.89
N GLY A 76 7.57 -3.86 -1.84
CA GLY A 76 6.98 -4.91 -1.00
C GLY A 76 5.94 -4.38 -0.03
N ILE A 77 4.67 -4.25 -0.44
CA ILE A 77 3.56 -3.78 0.42
C ILE A 77 3.45 -4.59 1.73
N VAL A 78 3.44 -5.93 1.64
CA VAL A 78 3.35 -6.79 2.83
C VAL A 78 4.61 -6.67 3.70
N GLN A 79 5.77 -6.51 3.08
CA GLN A 79 7.03 -6.31 3.80
C GLN A 79 7.03 -4.97 4.55
N ALA A 80 6.54 -3.90 3.91
CA ALA A 80 6.37 -2.59 4.52
C ALA A 80 5.45 -2.65 5.73
N LEU A 81 4.34 -3.38 5.66
CA LEU A 81 3.45 -3.59 6.79
C LEU A 81 4.14 -4.31 7.97
N LYS A 82 4.91 -5.37 7.68
CA LYS A 82 5.68 -6.12 8.69
C LYS A 82 6.76 -5.30 9.38
N MET A 83 7.22 -4.21 8.76
CA MET A 83 8.17 -3.28 9.39
C MET A 83 7.53 -2.46 10.51
N MET A 84 6.21 -2.47 10.67
CA MET A 84 5.49 -1.81 11.76
C MET A 84 4.78 -2.86 12.61
N PRO A 85 5.46 -3.53 13.57
CA PRO A 85 4.92 -4.65 14.34
C PRO A 85 3.54 -4.42 14.95
N ASP A 86 3.29 -3.23 15.52
CA ASP A 86 2.00 -2.90 16.14
C ASP A 86 0.85 -2.88 15.11
N LEU A 87 1.09 -2.25 13.95
CA LEU A 87 0.13 -2.19 12.85
C LEU A 87 -0.07 -3.58 12.23
N TYR A 88 1.01 -4.35 12.04
CA TYR A 88 0.94 -5.71 11.50
C TYR A 88 0.19 -6.66 12.43
N LYS A 89 0.36 -6.54 13.75
CA LYS A 89 -0.42 -7.31 14.73
C LYS A 89 -1.92 -7.05 14.56
N ARG A 90 -2.33 -5.80 14.34
CA ARG A 90 -3.74 -5.47 14.07
C ARG A 90 -4.22 -6.05 12.75
N ALA A 91 -3.42 -5.98 11.69
CA ALA A 91 -3.76 -6.58 10.40
C ALA A 91 -3.98 -8.09 10.52
N ARG A 92 -3.19 -8.78 11.34
CA ARG A 92 -3.37 -10.22 11.60
C ARG A 92 -4.63 -10.57 12.37
N ILE A 93 -5.17 -9.65 13.17
CA ILE A 93 -6.43 -9.82 13.91
C ILE A 93 -7.64 -9.59 12.98
N ASP A 94 -7.46 -8.89 11.86
CA ASP A 94 -8.47 -8.65 10.85
C ASP A 94 -8.12 -9.39 9.53
N PRO A 95 -8.49 -10.67 9.37
CA PRO A 95 -8.19 -11.44 8.17
C PRO A 95 -8.64 -10.78 6.86
N LYS A 96 -9.77 -10.04 6.90
CA LYS A 96 -10.28 -9.32 5.72
C LYS A 96 -9.31 -8.25 5.23
N MET A 97 -8.58 -7.60 6.13
CA MET A 97 -7.53 -6.66 5.75
C MET A 97 -6.48 -7.34 4.89
N LEU A 98 -5.99 -8.50 5.32
CA LEU A 98 -4.94 -9.24 4.60
C LEU A 98 -5.45 -9.79 3.26
N GLU A 99 -6.70 -10.25 3.20
CA GLU A 99 -7.37 -10.66 1.97
C GLU A 99 -7.47 -9.51 0.97
N HIS A 100 -8.01 -8.36 1.39
CA HIS A 100 -8.10 -7.17 0.54
C HIS A 100 -6.71 -6.65 0.13
N LEU A 101 -5.72 -6.71 1.02
CA LEU A 101 -4.34 -6.33 0.70
C LEU A 101 -3.73 -7.25 -0.36
N ALA A 102 -4.04 -8.55 -0.34
CA ALA A 102 -3.59 -9.49 -1.36
C ALA A 102 -4.14 -9.15 -2.75
N VAL A 103 -5.39 -8.66 -2.84
CA VAL A 103 -5.98 -8.16 -4.08
C VAL A 103 -5.28 -6.89 -4.57
N ILE A 104 -4.80 -6.02 -3.68
CA ILE A 104 -4.00 -4.86 -4.08
C ILE A 104 -2.62 -5.27 -4.61
N VAL A 105 -1.96 -6.22 -3.94
CA VAL A 105 -0.65 -6.71 -4.38
C VAL A 105 -0.77 -7.41 -5.74
N ASN A 106 -1.81 -8.23 -5.92
CA ASN A 106 -2.04 -9.05 -7.12
C ASN A 106 -3.42 -8.76 -7.74
N PRO A 107 -3.59 -7.64 -8.47
CA PRO A 107 -4.90 -7.22 -8.97
C PRO A 107 -5.56 -8.16 -9.99
N LYS A 108 -4.77 -9.04 -10.62
CA LYS A 108 -5.28 -10.07 -11.56
C LYS A 108 -5.61 -11.40 -10.88
N GLY A 109 -5.46 -11.50 -9.55
CA GLY A 109 -5.67 -12.75 -8.81
C GLY A 109 -4.62 -13.82 -9.03
N THR A 110 -3.58 -13.55 -9.82
CA THR A 110 -2.42 -14.43 -10.01
C THR A 110 -1.21 -13.86 -9.26
N MET A 111 -0.38 -14.74 -8.68
CA MET A 111 0.85 -14.32 -7.99
C MET A 111 1.96 -13.86 -8.97
N GLU A 112 1.73 -13.97 -10.28
CA GLU A 112 2.72 -13.67 -11.32
C GLU A 112 2.70 -12.20 -11.75
N VAL A 113 1.59 -11.50 -11.57
CA VAL A 113 1.43 -10.10 -12.02
C VAL A 113 1.02 -9.23 -10.85
N ASP A 114 2.04 -8.66 -10.20
CA ASP A 114 1.83 -7.67 -9.17
C ASP A 114 1.41 -6.30 -9.75
N TYR A 115 0.97 -5.40 -8.87
CA TYR A 115 0.56 -4.05 -9.26
C TYR A 115 1.67 -3.25 -9.98
N ILE A 116 2.95 -3.55 -9.75
CA ILE A 116 4.07 -2.92 -10.46
C ILE A 116 4.14 -3.44 -11.89
N SER A 117 4.02 -4.75 -12.08
CA SER A 117 4.12 -5.44 -13.36
C SER A 117 3.00 -5.07 -14.33
N LEU A 118 1.86 -4.57 -13.83
CA LEU A 118 0.74 -4.10 -14.64
C LEU A 118 1.13 -3.06 -15.70
N ARG A 119 2.17 -2.26 -15.44
CA ARG A 119 2.72 -1.27 -16.39
C ARG A 119 3.18 -1.87 -17.73
N TYR A 120 3.45 -3.17 -17.76
CA TYR A 120 3.89 -3.91 -18.93
C TYR A 120 2.77 -4.77 -19.54
N SER A 121 1.56 -4.69 -18.99
CA SER A 121 0.43 -5.47 -19.49
C SER A 121 -0.32 -4.73 -20.60
N SER A 122 -0.66 -5.45 -21.68
CA SER A 122 -1.48 -4.93 -22.78
C SER A 122 -2.96 -5.30 -22.67
N LYS A 123 -3.34 -6.11 -21.67
CA LYS A 123 -4.70 -6.64 -21.50
C LYS A 123 -5.35 -6.07 -20.25
N GLU A 124 -6.43 -5.31 -20.48
CA GLU A 124 -7.29 -4.72 -19.45
C GLU A 124 -8.00 -5.77 -18.59
N PHE A 125 -8.49 -5.33 -17.42
CA PHE A 125 -9.32 -6.15 -16.54
C PHE A 125 -10.73 -6.29 -17.08
N SER A 126 -11.43 -7.33 -16.62
CA SER A 126 -12.89 -7.33 -16.71
C SER A 126 -13.47 -6.27 -15.77
N ALA A 127 -14.67 -5.78 -16.08
CA ALA A 127 -15.40 -4.85 -15.21
C ALA A 127 -15.63 -5.44 -13.81
N GLN A 128 -15.84 -6.75 -13.72
CA GLN A 128 -15.99 -7.47 -12.46
C GLN A 128 -14.70 -7.41 -11.62
N ALA A 129 -13.55 -7.73 -12.22
CA ALA A 129 -12.26 -7.67 -11.52
C ALA A 129 -11.92 -6.25 -11.06
N LEU A 130 -12.26 -5.22 -11.85
CA LEU A 130 -12.11 -3.83 -11.43
C LEU A 130 -12.99 -3.49 -10.22
N SER A 131 -14.23 -3.98 -10.20
CA SER A 131 -15.17 -3.75 -9.08
C SER A 131 -14.65 -4.36 -7.78
N GLU A 132 -14.19 -5.61 -7.83
CA GLU A 132 -13.60 -6.32 -6.68
C GLU A 132 -12.31 -5.64 -6.19
N TRP A 133 -11.46 -5.20 -7.12
CA TRP A 133 -10.26 -4.45 -6.80
C TRP A 133 -10.59 -3.11 -6.13
N LYS A 134 -11.59 -2.36 -6.66
CA LYS A 134 -12.03 -1.08 -6.08
C LYS A 134 -12.56 -1.25 -4.66
N CYS A 135 -13.33 -2.31 -4.41
CA CYS A 135 -13.81 -2.66 -3.07
C CYS A 135 -12.62 -2.87 -2.11
N SER A 136 -11.64 -3.68 -2.53
CA SER A 136 -10.43 -3.94 -1.77
C SER A 136 -9.61 -2.68 -1.52
N PHE A 137 -9.47 -1.80 -2.52
CA PHE A 137 -8.73 -0.55 -2.40
C PHE A 137 -9.34 0.36 -1.34
N ASN A 138 -10.66 0.57 -1.41
CA ASN A 138 -11.37 1.37 -0.42
C ASN A 138 -11.29 0.77 0.98
N TYR A 139 -11.39 -0.56 1.11
CA TYR A 139 -11.22 -1.24 2.39
C TYR A 139 -9.83 -0.98 2.97
N VAL A 140 -8.77 -1.21 2.20
CA VAL A 140 -7.38 -1.05 2.67
C VAL A 140 -7.10 0.41 3.06
N VAL A 141 -7.51 1.39 2.24
CA VAL A 141 -7.36 2.82 2.58
C VAL A 141 -8.09 3.15 3.87
N GLY A 142 -9.36 2.74 3.98
CA GLY A 142 -10.17 2.97 5.18
C GLY A 142 -9.57 2.32 6.42
N TRP A 143 -9.09 1.09 6.28
CA TRP A 143 -8.48 0.32 7.36
C TRP A 143 -7.18 0.96 7.86
N ILE A 144 -6.28 1.35 6.95
CA ILE A 144 -5.04 2.05 7.31
C ILE A 144 -5.38 3.34 8.04
N ASN A 145 -6.39 4.08 7.56
CA ASN A 145 -6.82 5.33 8.17
C ASN A 145 -7.40 5.18 9.57
N LYS A 146 -8.16 4.10 9.80
CA LYS A 146 -8.75 3.77 11.10
C LYS A 146 -7.71 3.35 12.15
N ASN A 147 -6.57 2.80 11.72
CA ASN A 147 -5.54 2.23 12.60
C ASN A 147 -4.28 3.11 12.71
N ARG A 148 -4.38 4.41 12.39
CA ARG A 148 -3.24 5.34 12.40
C ARG A 148 -2.69 5.61 13.80
N GLU A 149 -3.46 5.36 14.85
CA GLU A 149 -3.10 5.65 16.24
C GLU A 149 -2.05 4.70 16.83
N VAL A 150 -1.81 3.55 16.19
CA VAL A 150 -0.71 2.65 16.58
C VAL A 150 0.58 2.94 15.82
N ILE A 151 0.56 3.95 14.96
CA ILE A 151 1.70 4.38 14.15
C ILE A 151 2.49 5.42 14.92
#